data_AF-A0A2E8L0Z5-F1
#
_entry.id   AF-A0A2E8L0Z5-F1
#
_cell.length_a   1.000
_cell.length_b   1.000
_cell.length_c   1.000
_cell.angle_alpha   90.00
_cell.angle_beta   90.00
_cell.angle_gamma   90.00
#
_symmetry.space_group_name_H-M   'P 1'
#
loop_
_entity.id
_entity.type
_entity.pdbx_description
1 polymer ?
#
loop_
_entity_poly.entity_id
_entity_poly.type
_entity_poly.pdbx_seq_one_letter_code
_entity_poly.pdbx_strand_id
1 'polypeptide(L)' 'MTIIFARLLNTTIFFLLLSAISGPATAQNRIEIDVHSLGPQVGERVPGFSLPDQNGRIQTLQSIMGPNGAMLLFHRSADW' A
#
# COMPACT_ATOMS: atom_id res chain seq x y z
N MET A 1 -58.80 6.30 -11.14
CA MET A 1 -58.20 4.95 -11.20
C MET A 1 -56.84 4.91 -11.91
N THR A 2 -56.61 5.74 -12.93
CA THR A 2 -55.37 5.78 -13.73
C THR A 2 -54.16 6.45 -13.05
N ILE A 3 -54.35 7.51 -12.26
CA ILE A 3 -53.24 8.26 -11.64
C ILE A 3 -52.56 7.48 -10.51
N ILE A 4 -53.34 6.76 -9.70
CA ILE A 4 -52.83 5.92 -8.60
C ILE A 4 -52.00 4.75 -9.17
N PHE A 5 -52.47 4.15 -10.26
CA PHE A 5 -51.77 3.07 -10.95
C PHE A 5 -50.43 3.52 -11.54
N ALA A 6 -50.39 4.70 -12.18
CA ALA A 6 -49.15 5.28 -12.72
C ALA A 6 -48.14 5.62 -11.61
N ARG A 7 -48.59 6.07 -10.44
CA ARG A 7 -47.72 6.33 -9.28
C ARG A 7 -47.14 5.03 -8.70
N LEU A 8 -47.95 3.99 -8.58
CA LEU A 8 -47.50 2.67 -8.11
C LEU A 8 -46.45 2.05 -9.05
N LEU A 9 -46.65 2.20 -10.36
CA LEU A 9 -45.73 1.72 -11.38
C LEU A 9 -44.37 2.43 -11.30
N ASN A 10 -44.38 3.76 -11.17
CA ASN A 10 -43.14 4.55 -11.08
C ASN A 10 -42.37 4.26 -9.79
N THR A 11 -43.04 4.07 -8.65
CA THR A 11 -42.39 3.69 -7.39
C THR A 11 -41.73 2.32 -7.50
N THR A 12 -42.37 1.36 -8.17
CA THR A 12 -41.82 0.00 -8.36
C THR A 12 -40.57 0.02 -9.25
N ILE A 13 -40.60 0.80 -10.33
CA ILE A 13 -39.45 1.00 -11.23
C ILE A 13 -38.30 1.67 -10.48
N PHE A 14 -38.60 2.69 -9.67
CA PHE A 14 -37.59 3.39 -8.86
C PHE A 14 -36.92 2.45 -7.84
N PHE A 15 -37.69 1.59 -7.17
CA PHE A 15 -37.14 0.59 -6.24
C PHE A 15 -36.28 -0.47 -6.95
N LEU A 16 -36.70 -0.93 -8.13
CA LEU A 16 -35.91 -1.86 -8.94
C LEU A 16 -34.57 -1.23 -9.40
N LEU A 17 -34.60 0.04 -9.82
CA LEU A 17 -33.40 0.80 -10.17
C LEU A 17 -32.45 0.99 -8.97
N LEU A 18 -32.97 1.24 -7.77
CA LEU A 18 -32.15 1.40 -6.57
C LEU A 18 -31.45 0.08 -6.16
N SER A 19 -32.13 -1.05 -6.33
CA SER A 19 -31.57 -2.37 -5.99
C SER A 19 -30.45 -2.84 -6.92
N ALA A 20 -30.33 -2.27 -8.12
CA ALA A 20 -29.30 -2.63 -9.09
C ALA A 20 -27.90 -2.04 -8.78
N ILE A 21 -27.78 -1.13 -7.81
CA ILE A 21 -26.53 -0.45 -7.48
C ILE A 21 -25.75 -1.19 -6.37
N SER A 22 -26.39 -2.14 -5.67
CA SER A 22 -25.78 -2.92 -4.61
C SER A 22 -25.07 -4.18 -5.17
N GLY A 23 -23.98 -3.97 -5.90
CA GLY A 23 -23.06 -5.05 -6.25
C GLY A 23 -22.24 -5.52 -5.03
N PRO A 24 -21.86 -6.81 -4.94
CA PRO A 24 -21.00 -7.28 -3.86
C PRO A 24 -19.63 -6.58 -3.96
N ALA A 25 -19.21 -5.94 -2.87
CA ALA A 25 -17.84 -5.48 -2.73
C ALA A 25 -16.95 -6.72 -2.62
N THR A 26 -16.34 -7.13 -3.74
CA THR A 26 -15.34 -8.19 -3.72
C THR A 26 -14.13 -7.68 -2.93
N ALA A 27 -13.82 -8.34 -1.81
CA ALA A 27 -12.56 -8.10 -1.12
C ALA A 27 -11.41 -8.38 -2.11
N GLN A 28 -10.59 -7.37 -2.39
CA GLN A 28 -9.46 -7.50 -3.30
C GLN A 28 -8.55 -8.64 -2.82
N ASN A 29 -8.31 -9.64 -3.67
CA ASN A 29 -7.36 -10.70 -3.36
C ASN A 29 -5.96 -10.08 -3.27
N ARG A 30 -5.39 -10.05 -2.06
CA ARG A 30 -4.05 -9.52 -1.83
C ARG A 30 -3.04 -10.59 -2.24
N ILE A 31 -2.14 -10.24 -3.15
CA ILE A 31 -0.94 -11.06 -3.42
C ILE A 31 -0.10 -11.07 -2.16
N GLU A 32 0.17 -12.27 -1.64
CA GLU A 32 1.09 -12.45 -0.52
C GLU A 32 2.50 -12.05 -0.97
N ILE A 33 3.14 -11.16 -0.21
CA ILE A 33 4.52 -10.77 -0.45
C ILE A 33 5.38 -11.68 0.42
N ASP A 34 6.24 -12.50 -0.19
CA ASP A 34 7.26 -13.25 0.53
C ASP A 34 8.31 -12.27 1.08
N VAL A 35 8.13 -11.89 2.33
CA VAL A 35 9.02 -10.95 3.04
C VAL A 35 10.43 -11.50 3.23
N HIS A 36 10.63 -12.82 3.20
CA HIS A 36 11.96 -13.42 3.37
C HIS A 36 12.82 -13.24 2.12
N SER A 37 12.19 -13.16 0.94
CA SER A 37 12.87 -12.89 -0.32
C SER A 37 13.30 -11.43 -0.51
N LEU A 38 12.89 -10.52 0.39
CA LEU A 38 13.16 -9.09 0.26
C LEU A 38 14.52 -8.70 0.83
N GLY A 39 15.30 -7.96 0.05
CA GLY A 39 16.58 -7.39 0.47
C GLY A 39 17.74 -8.40 0.49
N PRO A 40 18.95 -7.94 0.89
CA PRO A 40 20.13 -8.79 0.95
C PRO A 40 19.97 -9.93 1.96
N GLN A 41 20.35 -11.14 1.55
CA GLN A 41 20.29 -12.33 2.38
C GLN A 41 21.52 -12.46 3.28
N VAL A 42 21.45 -13.29 4.31
CA VAL A 42 22.60 -13.57 5.19
C VAL A 42 23.76 -14.14 4.38
N GLY A 43 24.93 -13.51 4.49
CA GLY A 43 26.13 -13.88 3.72
C GLY A 43 26.26 -13.15 2.38
N GLU A 44 25.20 -12.49 1.90
CA GLU A 44 25.30 -11.63 0.73
C GLU A 44 25.97 -10.29 1.07
N ARG A 45 26.61 -9.71 0.06
CA ARG A 45 27.21 -8.39 0.18
C ARG A 45 26.12 -7.33 0.14
N VAL A 46 26.11 -6.47 1.16
CA VAL A 46 25.27 -5.26 1.17
C VAL A 46 25.66 -4.35 -0.01
N PRO A 47 24.70 -3.87 -0.82
CA PRO A 47 24.98 -2.91 -1.88
C PRO A 47 25.65 -1.63 -1.35
N GLY A 48 26.61 -1.10 -2.11
CA GLY A 48 27.21 0.18 -1.78
C GLY A 48 26.21 1.32 -1.93
N PHE A 49 26.36 2.38 -1.12
CA PHE A 49 25.57 3.60 -1.21
C PHE A 49 26.46 4.83 -1.02
N SER A 50 25.94 5.97 -1.46
CA SER A 50 26.51 7.31 -1.26
C SER A 50 25.35 8.26 -1.05
N LEU A 51 25.03 8.57 0.21
CA LEU A 51 23.82 9.30 0.60
C LEU A 51 24.18 10.41 1.59
N PRO A 52 23.51 11.57 1.54
CA PRO A 52 23.71 12.62 2.54
C PRO A 52 23.11 12.21 3.90
N ASP A 53 23.82 12.54 4.97
CA ASP A 53 23.29 12.48 6.34
C ASP A 53 22.41 13.71 6.66
N GLN A 54 21.95 13.82 7.91
CA GLN A 54 21.09 14.92 8.37
C GLN A 54 21.76 16.31 8.29
N ASN A 55 23.08 16.37 8.14
CA ASN A 55 23.86 17.60 7.98
C ASN A 55 24.32 17.80 6.52
N GLY A 56 23.83 16.98 5.58
CA GLY A 56 24.21 17.02 4.18
C GLY A 56 25.59 16.41 3.88
N ARG A 57 26.25 15.77 4.84
CA ARG A 57 27.55 15.12 4.60
C ARG A 57 27.34 13.79 3.92
N ILE A 58 28.09 13.54 2.84
CA ILE A 58 28.01 12.28 2.12
C ILE A 58 28.60 11.15 2.98
N GLN A 59 27.79 10.13 3.21
CA GLN A 59 28.16 8.89 3.86
C GLN A 59 28.13 7.73 2.86
N THR A 60 29.05 6.81 3.02
CA THR A 60 29.13 5.56 2.25
C THR A 60 29.04 4.38 3.20
N LEU A 61 28.85 3.17 2.66
CA LEU A 61 28.92 1.95 3.47
C LEU A 61 30.27 1.88 4.22
N GLN A 62 31.38 2.22 3.56
CA GLN A 62 32.71 2.18 4.18
C GLN A 62 32.88 3.21 5.28
N SER A 63 32.33 4.43 5.14
CA SER A 63 32.51 5.49 6.15
C SER A 63 31.78 5.21 7.45
N ILE A 64 30.68 4.43 7.40
CA ILE A 64 29.88 4.10 8.59
C ILE A 64 30.29 2.79 9.28
N MET A 65 31.20 2.01 8.69
CA MET A 65 31.63 0.73 9.23
C MET A 65 32.48 0.91 10.49
N GLY A 66 32.06 0.29 11.60
CA GLY A 66 32.87 0.15 12.80
C GLY A 66 33.62 -1.18 12.86
N PRO A 67 34.42 -1.41 13.93
CA PRO A 67 35.13 -2.68 14.14
C PRO A 67 34.21 -3.91 14.24
N ASN A 68 32.94 -3.68 14.62
CA ASN A 68 31.91 -4.71 14.74
C ASN A 68 30.90 -4.69 13.58
N GLY A 69 31.19 -3.94 12.51
CA GLY A 69 30.26 -3.71 11.41
C GLY A 69 29.36 -2.49 11.60
N ALA A 70 28.27 -2.45 10.83
CA ALA A 70 27.28 -1.38 10.82
C ALA A 70 25.85 -1.97 10.84
N MET A 71 24.92 -1.22 11.44
CA MET A 71 23.49 -1.54 11.41
C MET A 71 22.78 -0.56 10.47
N LEU A 72 22.06 -1.08 9.48
CA LEU A 72 21.25 -0.29 8.55
C LEU A 72 19.76 -0.49 8.87
N LEU A 73 19.06 0.59 9.23
CA LEU A 73 17.63 0.59 9.50
C LEU A 73 16.90 1.38 8.41
N PHE A 74 16.04 0.70 7.66
CA PHE A 74 15.14 1.34 6.71
C PHE A 74 13.80 1.63 7.40
N HIS A 75 13.40 2.88 7.41
CA HIS A 75 12.07 3.28 7.85
C HIS A 75 11.46 4.24 6.84
N ARG A 76 10.14 4.17 6.68
CA ARG A 76 9.37 5.21 6.00
C ARG A 76 8.68 6.04 7.07
N SER A 77 8.87 7.35 7.04
CA SER A 77 8.07 8.26 7.87
C SER A 77 6.63 8.32 7.34
N ALA A 78 5.68 8.64 8.21
CA ALA A 78 4.35 9.02 7.77
C ALA A 78 4.33 10.51 7.50
N ASP A 79 3.85 10.90 6.32
CA ASP A 79 3.44 12.28 6.05
C ASP A 79 2.10 12.45 6.75
N TRP A 80 2.08 13.19 7.86
CA TRP A 80 0.86 13.51 8.61
C TRP A 80 0.32 14.88 8.20
#